data_AF-A0A936J778-F1
#
_entry.id   AF-A0A936J778-F1
#
_cell.length_a   1.000
_cell.length_b   1.000
_cell.length_c   1.000
_cell.angle_alpha   90.00
_cell.angle_beta   90.00
_cell.angle_gamma   90.00
#
_symmetry.space_group_name_H-M   'P 1'
#
loop_
_entity.id
_entity.type
_entity.pdbx_description
1 polymer ?
#
loop_
_entity_poly.entity_id
_entity_poly.type
_entity_poly.pdbx_seq_one_letter_code
_entity_poly.pdbx_strand_id
1 'polypeptide(L)'
;MSGHPATPDKMPSPAPATASASGADGSHTATGAVVETVLTEALPVPDMVFGGGMLVLVIMFHAFWIRLITGVFLKRSKSAGVHARLWRADLLFAGTVVCLLSLHMAEVFIWSVALVFGNIVEGWARASYFAANCYTALGEPFSLPHAWRLLPPIIAISGIFTFAWTASVLVNFVARYNDLRAETMARREKGGKPRESGR
;
A
#
# COMPACT_ATOMS: atom_id res chain seq x y z
N MET A 1 9.40 -75.66 -45.12
CA MET A 1 9.67 -76.05 -46.52
C MET A 1 8.67 -75.29 -47.37
N SER A 2 9.03 -74.13 -47.92
CA SER A 2 9.86 -73.91 -49.13
C SER A 2 8.96 -73.67 -50.34
N GLY A 3 9.19 -72.55 -51.04
CA GLY A 3 8.56 -72.18 -52.32
C GLY A 3 7.97 -70.76 -52.29
N HIS A 4 8.73 -69.65 -52.43
CA HIS A 4 9.22 -69.02 -53.68
C HIS A 4 8.09 -68.63 -54.68
N PRO A 5 8.17 -67.55 -55.51
CA PRO A 5 9.32 -66.67 -55.79
C PRO A 5 9.02 -65.17 -56.10
N ALA A 6 10.09 -64.44 -56.43
CA ALA A 6 10.20 -63.44 -57.52
C ALA A 6 9.76 -61.95 -57.33
N THR A 7 10.79 -61.12 -57.08
CA THR A 7 11.17 -59.83 -57.74
C THR A 7 10.76 -59.69 -59.22
N PRO A 8 10.77 -58.51 -59.92
CA PRO A 8 11.58 -57.28 -59.73
C PRO A 8 10.71 -55.98 -59.90
N ASP A 9 11.13 -54.70 -59.88
CA ASP A 9 12.01 -54.01 -60.82
C ASP A 9 12.18 -52.50 -60.45
N LYS A 10 13.43 -52.04 -60.59
CA LYS A 10 14.00 -50.73 -60.99
C LYS A 10 13.20 -49.38 -60.97
N MET A 11 13.82 -48.39 -60.27
CA MET A 11 13.97 -46.90 -60.44
C MET A 11 13.26 -46.14 -61.62
N PRO A 12 13.08 -44.78 -61.64
CA PRO A 12 13.75 -43.69 -60.87
C PRO A 12 12.83 -42.53 -60.37
N SER A 13 13.44 -41.58 -59.66
CA SER A 13 12.85 -40.29 -59.20
C SER A 13 12.38 -39.38 -60.35
N PRO A 14 11.34 -38.54 -60.12
CA PRO A 14 11.60 -37.10 -60.17
C PRO A 14 10.81 -36.28 -59.12
N ALA A 15 11.44 -35.24 -58.59
CA ALA A 15 10.76 -34.04 -58.06
C ALA A 15 10.48 -33.06 -59.24
N PRO A 16 9.69 -31.96 -59.13
CA PRO A 16 9.24 -31.24 -57.92
C PRO A 16 7.80 -30.64 -57.96
N ALA A 17 7.45 -29.92 -56.87
CA ALA A 17 6.32 -28.96 -56.67
C ALA A 17 4.92 -29.60 -56.49
N THR A 18 4.04 -29.21 -55.55
CA THR A 18 3.69 -27.93 -54.92
C THR A 18 2.92 -28.18 -53.60
N ALA A 19 3.07 -27.28 -52.60
CA ALA A 19 2.06 -26.81 -51.61
C ALA A 19 1.30 -27.86 -50.76
N SER A 20 1.11 -27.75 -49.44
CA SER A 20 0.79 -26.57 -48.63
C SER A 20 1.08 -26.81 -47.15
N ALA A 21 1.29 -25.70 -46.44
CA ALA A 21 1.41 -25.52 -45.01
C ALA A 21 0.31 -26.20 -44.17
N SER A 22 0.70 -26.68 -42.98
CA SER A 22 0.15 -26.22 -41.70
C SER A 22 0.77 -27.05 -40.58
N GLY A 23 1.87 -26.55 -40.02
CA GLY A 23 2.61 -27.25 -38.98
C GLY A 23 3.47 -26.29 -38.19
N ALA A 24 2.89 -25.21 -37.66
CA ALA A 24 3.52 -24.34 -36.67
C ALA A 24 2.50 -23.31 -36.15
N ASP A 25 1.55 -23.70 -35.30
CA ASP A 25 0.81 -22.70 -34.50
C ASP A 25 0.27 -23.22 -33.14
N GLY A 26 0.72 -24.40 -32.69
CA GLY A 26 0.25 -25.02 -31.45
C GLY A 26 1.06 -24.69 -30.19
N SER A 27 2.27 -24.14 -30.33
CA SER A 27 3.17 -23.88 -29.18
C SER A 27 2.95 -22.52 -28.53
N HIS A 28 2.65 -21.49 -29.33
CA HIS A 28 2.40 -20.13 -28.83
C HIS A 28 1.04 -20.00 -28.14
N THR A 29 0.03 -20.72 -28.65
CA THR A 29 -1.32 -20.76 -28.07
C THR A 29 -1.38 -21.58 -26.78
N ALA A 30 -0.68 -22.73 -26.72
CA ALA A 30 -0.63 -23.53 -25.49
C ALA A 30 0.18 -22.85 -24.38
N THR A 31 1.31 -22.21 -24.71
CA THR A 31 2.10 -21.46 -23.71
C THR A 31 1.33 -20.21 -23.26
N GLY A 32 0.68 -19.48 -24.17
CA GLY A 32 -0.17 -18.35 -23.82
C GLY A 32 -1.37 -18.75 -22.95
N ALA A 33 -2.06 -19.84 -23.30
CA ALA A 33 -3.15 -20.38 -22.49
C ALA A 33 -2.67 -20.86 -21.12
N VAL A 34 -1.54 -21.57 -21.03
CA VAL A 34 -0.96 -21.97 -19.74
C VAL A 34 -0.54 -20.75 -18.93
N VAL A 35 0.08 -19.73 -19.55
CA VAL A 35 0.46 -18.49 -18.86
C VAL A 35 -0.78 -17.72 -18.41
N GLU A 36 -1.84 -17.62 -19.21
CA GLU A 36 -3.10 -17.01 -18.82
C GLU A 36 -3.80 -17.80 -17.71
N THR A 37 -3.79 -19.14 -17.77
CA THR A 37 -4.37 -20.02 -16.76
C THR A 37 -3.58 -19.90 -15.45
N VAL A 38 -2.25 -19.90 -15.52
CA VAL A 38 -1.35 -19.70 -14.38
C VAL A 38 -1.44 -18.26 -13.85
N LEU A 39 -1.70 -17.27 -14.71
CA LEU A 39 -1.89 -15.88 -14.30
C LEU A 39 -3.27 -15.67 -13.66
N THR A 40 -4.33 -16.35 -14.13
CA THR A 40 -5.66 -16.34 -13.48
C THR A 40 -5.68 -17.18 -12.20
N GLU A 41 -4.86 -18.23 -12.11
CA GLU A 41 -4.65 -19.00 -10.88
C GLU A 41 -3.78 -18.25 -9.86
N ALA A 42 -2.74 -17.54 -10.33
CA ALA A 42 -1.79 -16.81 -9.48
C ALA A 42 -2.26 -15.39 -9.11
N LEU A 43 -3.11 -14.77 -9.93
CA LEU A 43 -3.80 -13.52 -9.65
C LEU A 43 -5.30 -13.79 -9.61
N PRO A 44 -5.84 -14.23 -8.47
CA PRO A 44 -7.28 -14.19 -8.27
C PRO A 44 -7.76 -12.76 -8.49
N VAL A 45 -8.36 -12.49 -9.66
CA VAL A 45 -8.93 -11.19 -10.04
C VAL A 45 -9.84 -10.61 -8.94
N PRO A 46 -10.62 -11.43 -8.20
CA PRO A 46 -11.40 -10.94 -7.06
C PRO A 46 -10.55 -10.27 -5.98
N ASP A 47 -9.35 -10.78 -5.67
CA ASP A 47 -8.46 -10.22 -4.63
C ASP A 47 -7.94 -8.85 -5.01
N MET A 48 -7.53 -8.67 -6.27
CA MET A 48 -6.99 -7.40 -6.73
C MET A 48 -8.08 -6.33 -6.78
N VAL A 49 -9.29 -6.69 -7.21
CA VAL A 49 -10.41 -5.75 -7.24
C VAL A 49 -10.88 -5.40 -5.83
N PHE A 50 -11.05 -6.41 -4.96
CA PHE A 50 -11.48 -6.21 -3.58
C PHE A 50 -10.42 -5.52 -2.73
N GLY A 51 -9.21 -6.09 -2.67
CA GLY A 51 -8.09 -5.56 -1.91
C GLY A 51 -7.59 -4.22 -2.45
N GLY A 52 -7.49 -4.08 -3.78
CA GLY A 52 -7.10 -2.82 -4.41
C GLY A 52 -8.15 -1.71 -4.22
N GLY A 53 -9.44 -2.04 -4.36
CA GLY A 53 -10.53 -1.10 -4.08
C GLY A 53 -10.53 -0.64 -2.62
N MET A 54 -10.37 -1.58 -1.68
CA MET A 54 -10.24 -1.25 -0.25
C MET A 54 -8.99 -0.42 0.04
N LEU A 55 -7.85 -0.71 -0.60
CA LEU A 55 -6.65 0.10 -0.47
C LEU A 55 -6.93 1.55 -0.88
N VAL A 56 -7.52 1.78 -2.06
CA VAL A 56 -7.85 3.15 -2.52
C VAL A 56 -8.78 3.85 -1.53
N LEU A 57 -9.78 3.14 -1.02
CA LEU A 57 -10.69 3.68 0.00
C LEU A 57 -9.94 4.10 1.27
N VAL A 58 -9.04 3.24 1.78
CA VAL A 58 -8.20 3.52 2.95
C VAL A 58 -7.32 4.74 2.71
N ILE A 59 -6.68 4.86 1.54
CA ILE A 59 -5.86 6.04 1.20
C ILE A 59 -6.70 7.31 1.12
N MET A 60 -7.89 7.25 0.51
CA MET A 60 -8.80 8.40 0.45
C MET A 60 -9.28 8.82 1.85
N PHE A 61 -9.62 7.85 2.69
CA PHE A 61 -9.99 8.06 4.08
C PHE A 61 -8.83 8.74 4.83
N HIS A 62 -7.61 8.20 4.74
CA HIS A 62 -6.41 8.77 5.36
C HIS A 62 -6.20 10.24 4.97
N ALA A 63 -6.21 10.51 3.65
CA ALA A 63 -5.99 11.85 3.11
C ALA A 63 -7.08 12.84 3.50
N PHE A 64 -8.33 12.40 3.65
CA PHE A 64 -9.44 13.23 4.11
C PHE A 64 -9.26 13.59 5.60
N TRP A 65 -8.96 12.60 6.45
CA TRP A 65 -8.80 12.82 7.89
C TRP A 65 -7.57 13.65 8.22
N ILE A 66 -6.43 13.47 7.55
CA ILE A 66 -5.27 14.35 7.73
C ILE A 66 -5.62 15.81 7.45
N ARG A 67 -6.39 16.06 6.38
CA ARG A 67 -6.86 17.41 6.04
C ARG A 67 -7.81 17.96 7.10
N LEU A 68 -8.74 17.15 7.58
CA LEU A 68 -9.69 17.54 8.62
C LEU A 68 -8.97 17.89 9.93
N ILE A 69 -8.07 17.01 10.39
CA ILE A 69 -7.24 17.19 11.58
C ILE A 69 -6.47 18.50 11.43
N THR A 70 -5.67 18.64 10.37
CA THR A 70 -4.85 19.84 10.13
C THR A 70 -5.69 21.13 10.09
N GLY A 71 -6.87 21.09 9.45
CA GLY A 71 -7.78 22.24 9.37
C GLY A 71 -8.37 22.65 10.72
N VAL A 72 -8.81 21.69 11.53
CA VAL A 72 -9.32 21.93 12.89
C VAL A 72 -8.20 22.49 13.78
N PHE A 73 -7.00 21.93 13.69
CA PHE A 73 -5.81 22.40 14.42
C PHE A 73 -5.45 23.85 14.07
N LEU A 74 -5.42 24.21 12.77
CA LEU A 74 -5.13 25.58 12.33
C LEU A 74 -6.19 26.58 12.79
N LYS A 75 -7.47 26.22 12.72
CA LYS A 75 -8.57 27.08 13.18
C LYS A 75 -8.49 27.36 14.68
N ARG A 76 -8.12 26.35 15.47
CA ARG A 76 -7.95 26.46 16.93
C ARG A 76 -6.67 27.19 17.34
N SER A 77 -5.66 27.20 16.47
CA SER A 77 -4.39 27.93 16.65
C SER A 77 -4.50 29.44 16.45
N LYS A 78 -5.35 29.92 15.52
CA LYS A 78 -5.50 31.35 15.21
C LYS A 78 -6.11 32.23 16.32
N SER A 79 -6.62 31.64 17.40
CA SER A 79 -7.44 32.35 18.40
C SER A 79 -6.69 32.78 19.67
N ALA A 80 -5.37 32.58 19.83
CA ALA A 80 -4.72 32.81 21.13
C ALA A 80 -3.34 33.48 21.07
N GLY A 81 -3.07 34.33 22.07
CA GLY A 81 -1.92 35.22 22.19
C GLY A 81 -0.54 34.57 22.45
N VAL A 82 0.49 35.42 22.41
CA VAL A 82 1.91 35.06 22.14
C VAL A 82 2.60 34.20 23.21
N HIS A 83 2.31 34.37 24.52
CA HIS A 83 2.94 33.57 25.59
C HIS A 83 2.27 32.20 25.80
N ALA A 84 0.96 32.13 25.53
CA ALA A 84 0.19 30.90 25.46
C ALA A 84 0.62 29.99 24.30
N ARG A 85 1.42 30.51 23.36
CA ARG A 85 1.71 29.91 22.05
C ARG A 85 2.64 28.70 22.12
N LEU A 86 3.65 28.69 23.00
CA LEU A 86 4.60 27.57 23.09
C LEU A 86 3.98 26.34 23.76
N TRP A 87 3.40 26.50 24.95
CA TRP A 87 2.74 25.39 25.64
C TRP A 87 1.53 24.86 24.86
N ARG A 88 0.76 25.74 24.20
CA ARG A 88 -0.29 25.29 23.28
C ARG A 88 0.28 24.65 22.01
N ALA A 89 1.42 25.09 21.47
CA ALA A 89 2.04 24.41 20.32
C ALA A 89 2.45 22.98 20.68
N ASP A 90 3.00 22.76 21.87
CA ASP A 90 3.29 21.42 22.40
C ASP A 90 2.03 20.57 22.55
N LEU A 91 0.97 21.14 23.13
CA LEU A 91 -0.29 20.43 23.35
C LEU A 91 -1.02 20.15 22.02
N LEU A 92 -0.90 21.05 21.04
CA LEU A 92 -1.44 20.86 19.70
C LEU A 92 -0.63 19.81 18.93
N PHE A 93 0.69 19.79 19.09
CA PHE A 93 1.55 18.76 18.51
C PHE A 93 1.22 17.38 19.07
N ALA A 94 1.17 17.25 20.40
CA ALA A 94 0.78 16.01 21.07
C ALA A 94 -0.62 15.54 20.63
N GLY A 95 -1.58 16.46 20.55
CA GLY A 95 -2.92 16.15 20.04
C GLY A 95 -2.91 15.67 18.59
N THR A 96 -2.08 16.27 17.73
CA THR A 96 -1.94 15.85 16.32
C THR A 96 -1.38 14.43 16.24
N VAL A 97 -0.33 14.12 17.01
CA VAL A 97 0.26 12.78 17.05
C VAL A 97 -0.77 11.73 17.51
N VAL A 98 -1.53 12.02 18.56
CA VAL A 98 -2.59 11.11 19.06
C VAL A 98 -3.70 10.93 18.02
N CYS A 99 -4.12 12.01 17.34
CA CYS A 99 -5.11 11.91 16.26
C CYS A 99 -4.59 11.08 15.08
N LEU A 100 -3.34 11.25 14.67
CA LEU A 100 -2.70 10.47 13.60
C LEU A 100 -2.58 8.99 13.99
N LEU A 101 -2.19 8.69 15.23
CA LEU A 101 -2.15 7.32 15.75
C LEU A 101 -3.54 6.68 15.76
N SER A 102 -4.56 7.45 16.17
CA SER A 102 -5.95 6.99 16.16
C SER A 102 -6.46 6.74 14.74
N LEU A 103 -5.99 7.53 13.76
CA LEU A 103 -6.31 7.32 12.35
C LEU A 103 -5.75 6.00 11.83
N HIS A 104 -4.50 5.66 12.16
CA HIS A 104 -3.94 4.33 11.84
C HIS A 104 -4.75 3.20 12.47
N MET A 105 -5.22 3.35 13.70
CA MET A 105 -6.10 2.34 14.32
C MET A 105 -7.45 2.22 13.62
N ALA A 106 -8.02 3.33 13.15
CA ALA A 106 -9.24 3.31 12.35
C ALA A 106 -9.05 2.59 11.02
N GLU A 107 -7.89 2.71 10.38
CA GLU A 107 -7.59 2.00 9.12
C GLU A 107 -7.43 0.50 9.31
N VAL A 108 -6.75 0.08 10.38
CA VAL A 108 -6.69 -1.33 10.79
C VAL A 108 -8.09 -1.86 11.07
N PHE A 109 -8.95 -1.05 11.70
CA PHE A 109 -10.33 -1.41 11.96
C PHE A 109 -11.15 -1.55 10.67
N ILE A 110 -10.99 -0.64 9.69
CA ILE A 110 -11.64 -0.74 8.37
C ILE A 110 -11.22 -2.04 7.66
N TRP A 111 -9.93 -2.38 7.70
CA TRP A 111 -9.45 -3.66 7.15
C TRP A 111 -10.03 -4.86 7.89
N SER A 112 -10.13 -4.80 9.22
CA SER A 112 -10.73 -5.86 10.02
C SER A 112 -12.19 -6.10 9.65
N VAL A 113 -12.95 -5.02 9.47
CA VAL A 113 -14.34 -5.07 8.98
C VAL A 113 -14.38 -5.69 7.58
N ALA A 114 -13.52 -5.27 6.66
CA ALA A 114 -13.45 -5.82 5.31
C ALA A 114 -13.17 -7.34 5.29
N LEU A 115 -12.27 -7.83 6.16
CA LEU A 115 -11.95 -9.26 6.27
C LEU A 115 -13.12 -10.09 6.82
N VAL A 116 -13.85 -9.56 7.82
CA VAL A 116 -15.03 -10.23 8.39
C VAL A 116 -16.19 -10.24 7.38
N PHE A 117 -16.47 -9.11 6.72
CA PHE A 117 -17.53 -9.03 5.72
C PHE A 117 -17.22 -9.83 4.44
N GLY A 118 -15.95 -9.95 4.08
CA GLY A 118 -15.50 -10.84 3.01
C GLY A 118 -15.59 -12.33 3.37
N ASN A 119 -15.98 -12.66 4.61
CA ASN A 119 -16.02 -14.02 5.16
C ASN A 119 -14.67 -14.77 5.01
N ILE A 120 -13.57 -14.02 5.07
CA ILE A 120 -12.20 -14.54 4.84
C ILE A 120 -11.63 -15.08 6.16
N VAL A 121 -11.92 -14.40 7.27
CA VAL A 121 -11.46 -14.76 8.61
C VAL A 121 -12.66 -14.77 9.56
N GLU A 122 -12.91 -15.93 10.18
CA GLU A 122 -13.94 -16.06 11.19
C GLU A 122 -13.50 -15.41 12.51
N GLY A 123 -14.32 -14.46 12.98
CA GLY A 123 -14.18 -13.82 14.27
C GLY A 123 -13.45 -12.47 14.22
N TRP A 124 -14.11 -11.46 14.79
CA TRP A 124 -13.64 -10.08 14.85
C TRP A 124 -12.24 -9.92 15.43
N ALA A 125 -11.92 -10.65 16.51
CA ALA A 125 -10.61 -10.57 17.15
C ALA A 125 -9.48 -11.18 16.29
N ARG A 126 -9.77 -12.22 15.50
CA ARG A 126 -8.79 -12.85 14.61
C ARG A 126 -8.56 -11.99 13.37
N ALA A 127 -9.64 -11.46 12.78
CA ALA A 127 -9.58 -10.56 11.63
C ALA A 127 -8.85 -9.25 11.98
N SER A 128 -9.33 -8.57 13.02
CA SER A 128 -8.55 -7.99 14.11
C SER A 128 -7.02 -7.99 13.99
N TYR A 129 -6.50 -9.04 14.62
CA TYR A 129 -5.09 -9.35 14.78
C TYR A 129 -4.38 -9.56 13.43
N PHE A 130 -5.06 -10.19 12.46
CA PHE A 130 -4.54 -10.39 11.12
C PHE A 130 -4.29 -9.08 10.39
N ALA A 131 -5.33 -8.24 10.28
CA ALA A 131 -5.25 -6.93 9.65
C ALA A 131 -4.18 -6.06 10.30
N ALA A 132 -4.11 -6.05 11.64
CA ALA A 132 -3.12 -5.26 12.37
C ALA A 132 -1.68 -5.68 12.05
N ASN A 133 -1.40 -6.99 12.02
CA ASN A 133 -0.05 -7.50 11.73
C ASN A 133 0.36 -7.26 10.28
N CYS A 134 -0.55 -7.46 9.32
CA CYS A 134 -0.24 -7.17 7.93
C CYS A 134 -0.08 -5.67 7.69
N TYR A 135 -0.97 -4.83 8.23
CA TYR A 135 -0.94 -3.37 8.06
C TYR A 135 0.33 -2.74 8.64
N THR A 136 0.82 -3.23 9.78
CA THR A 136 2.07 -2.76 10.38
C THR A 136 3.32 -3.42 9.78
N ALA A 137 3.15 -4.26 8.75
CA ALA A 137 4.20 -5.06 8.13
C ALA A 137 4.97 -5.97 9.11
N LEU A 138 4.34 -6.36 10.24
CA LEU A 138 4.87 -7.37 11.16
C LEU A 138 4.88 -8.77 10.52
N GLY A 139 3.99 -9.01 9.56
CA GLY A 139 3.93 -10.24 8.79
C GLY A 139 2.56 -10.90 8.86
N GLU A 140 2.47 -12.08 8.26
CA GLU A 140 1.26 -12.89 8.23
C GLU A 140 1.22 -13.80 9.48
N PRO A 141 0.26 -13.61 10.42
CA PRO A 141 0.22 -14.45 11.62
C PRO A 141 -0.30 -15.87 11.38
N PHE A 142 -1.05 -16.09 10.30
CA PHE A 142 -1.53 -17.40 9.85
C PHE A 142 -1.79 -17.39 8.35
N SER A 143 -1.53 -18.50 7.65
CA SER A 143 -1.65 -18.53 6.19
C SER A 143 -3.11 -18.49 5.72
N LEU A 144 -3.44 -17.54 4.84
CA LEU A 144 -4.75 -17.48 4.18
C LEU A 144 -4.91 -18.59 3.10
N PRO A 145 -6.15 -18.97 2.76
CA PRO A 145 -6.42 -19.86 1.63
C PRO A 145 -5.78 -19.34 0.35
N HIS A 146 -5.41 -20.24 -0.57
CA HIS A 146 -4.67 -19.89 -1.80
C HIS A 146 -5.34 -18.77 -2.61
N ALA A 147 -6.67 -18.74 -2.60
CA ALA A 147 -7.48 -17.73 -3.28
C ALA A 147 -7.36 -16.31 -2.72
N TRP A 148 -6.82 -16.10 -1.50
CA TRP A 148 -6.72 -14.80 -0.83
C TRP A 148 -5.27 -14.35 -0.56
N ARG A 149 -4.30 -14.97 -1.24
CA ARG A 149 -2.87 -14.85 -0.91
C ARG A 149 -2.27 -13.48 -1.24
N LEU A 150 -2.95 -12.69 -2.06
CA LEU A 150 -2.53 -11.32 -2.42
C LEU A 150 -3.05 -10.26 -1.44
N LEU A 151 -4.04 -10.60 -0.61
CA LEU A 151 -4.63 -9.68 0.33
C LEU A 151 -3.63 -9.20 1.41
N PRO A 152 -2.85 -10.08 2.06
CA PRO A 152 -1.90 -9.67 3.10
C PRO A 152 -0.84 -8.65 2.62
N PRO A 153 -0.17 -8.84 1.47
CA PRO A 153 0.77 -7.83 0.97
C PRO A 153 0.08 -6.53 0.52
N ILE A 154 -1.15 -6.57 0.00
CA ILE A 154 -1.90 -5.35 -0.32
C ILE A 154 -2.18 -4.52 0.94
N ILE A 155 -2.60 -5.19 2.03
CA ILE A 155 -2.81 -4.55 3.34
C ILE A 155 -1.50 -3.92 3.83
N ALA A 156 -0.38 -4.63 3.74
CA ALA A 156 0.93 -4.14 4.16
C ALA A 156 1.39 -2.91 3.35
N ILE A 157 1.23 -2.93 2.03
CA ILE A 157 1.54 -1.77 1.17
C ILE A 157 0.71 -0.56 1.59
N SER A 158 -0.59 -0.75 1.89
CA SER A 158 -1.46 0.34 2.35
C SER A 158 -0.95 0.96 3.65
N GLY A 159 -0.55 0.15 4.63
CA GLY A 159 -0.05 0.64 5.91
C GLY A 159 1.31 1.32 5.79
N ILE A 160 2.25 0.75 5.03
CA ILE A 160 3.56 1.39 4.78
C ILE A 160 3.36 2.76 4.11
N PHE A 161 2.45 2.84 3.13
CA PHE A 161 2.18 4.09 2.44
C PHE A 161 1.61 5.15 3.39
N THR A 162 0.62 4.82 4.22
CA THR A 162 0.01 5.76 5.16
C THR A 162 0.96 6.13 6.30
N PHE A 163 1.80 5.22 6.77
CA PHE A 163 2.87 5.53 7.73
C PHE A 163 3.90 6.48 7.14
N ALA A 164 4.36 6.23 5.91
CA ALA A 164 5.30 7.12 5.21
C ALA A 164 4.71 8.52 5.01
N TRP A 165 3.43 8.60 4.62
CA TRP A 165 2.71 9.86 4.49
C TRP A 165 2.63 10.60 5.83
N THR A 166 2.23 9.90 6.88
CA THR A 166 2.11 10.46 8.24
C THR A 166 3.45 10.95 8.78
N ALA A 167 4.54 10.20 8.55
CA ALA A 167 5.89 10.60 8.91
C ALA A 167 6.31 11.89 8.19
N SER A 168 6.02 12.02 6.89
CA SER A 168 6.33 13.24 6.12
C SER A 168 5.61 14.48 6.66
N VAL A 169 4.34 14.32 7.06
CA VAL A 169 3.55 15.38 7.68
C VAL A 169 4.14 15.75 9.04
N LEU A 170 4.49 14.75 9.86
CA LEU A 170 5.07 14.98 11.18
C LEU A 170 6.40 15.75 11.10
N VAL A 171 7.28 15.39 10.16
CA VAL A 171 8.55 16.11 9.92
C VAL A 171 8.29 17.57 9.56
N ASN A 172 7.34 17.86 8.66
CA ASN A 172 6.98 19.24 8.31
C ASN A 172 6.41 20.03 9.51
N PHE A 173 5.66 19.36 10.40
CA PHE A 173 5.18 19.97 11.64
C PHE A 173 6.31 20.26 12.63
N VAL A 174 7.25 19.32 12.81
CA VAL A 174 8.42 19.49 13.69
C VAL A 174 9.30 20.64 13.22
N ALA A 175 9.52 20.76 11.90
CA ALA A 175 10.27 21.88 11.33
C ALA A 175 9.63 23.23 11.71
N ARG A 176 8.32 23.38 11.50
CA ARG A 176 7.60 24.61 11.87
C ARG A 176 7.61 24.89 13.37
N TYR A 177 7.53 23.85 14.18
CA TYR A 177 7.61 23.99 15.63
C TYR A 177 8.98 24.51 16.08
N ASN A 178 10.07 23.97 15.51
CA ASN A 178 11.42 24.41 15.80
C ASN A 178 11.66 25.86 15.35
N ASP A 179 11.15 26.26 14.19
CA ASP A 179 11.23 27.65 13.71
C ASP A 179 10.54 28.62 14.70
N LEU A 180 9.34 28.29 15.17
CA LEU A 180 8.61 29.09 16.15
C LEU A 180 9.35 29.21 17.48
N ARG A 181 10.04 28.15 17.90
CA ARG A 181 10.90 28.18 19.10
C ARG A 181 12.12 29.08 18.89
N ALA A 182 12.81 28.95 17.76
CA ALA A 182 13.97 29.76 17.42
C ALA A 182 13.65 31.26 17.39
N GLU A 183 12.52 31.65 16.76
CA GLU A 183 12.04 33.04 16.76
C GLU A 183 11.78 33.58 18.18
N THR A 184 11.20 32.74 19.04
CA THR A 184 10.89 33.14 20.41
C THR A 184 12.17 33.33 21.24
N MET A 185 13.17 32.46 21.08
CA MET A 185 14.48 32.59 21.72
C MET A 185 15.21 33.85 21.25
N ALA A 186 15.25 34.10 19.93
CA ALA A 186 15.89 35.29 19.36
C ALA A 186 15.23 36.61 19.82
N ARG A 187 13.89 36.63 20.01
CA ARG A 187 13.18 37.79 20.59
C ARG A 187 13.56 38.02 22.05
N ARG A 188 13.77 36.97 22.84
CA ARG A 188 14.20 37.09 24.25
C ARG A 188 15.63 37.61 24.36
N GLU A 189 16.55 37.16 23.50
CA GLU A 189 17.92 37.68 23.44
C GLU A 189 17.97 39.17 23.04
N LYS A 190 17.19 39.57 22.02
CA LYS A 190 17.11 40.99 21.61
C LYS A 190 16.47 41.90 22.66
N GLY A 191 15.48 41.40 23.41
CA GLY A 191 14.86 42.13 24.51
C GLY A 191 15.72 42.21 25.78
N GLY A 192 16.71 41.31 25.92
CA GLY A 192 17.59 41.23 27.09
C GLY A 192 18.89 42.04 26.96
N LYS A 193 19.27 42.54 25.78
CA LYS A 193 20.41 43.47 25.67
C LYS A 193 20.01 44.85 26.20
N PRO A 194 20.65 45.37 27.26
CA PRO A 194 20.47 46.76 27.67
C PRO A 194 20.82 47.66 26.49
N ARG A 195 20.03 48.70 26.24
CA ARG A 195 20.41 49.76 25.31
C ARG A 195 21.61 50.45 25.94
N GLU A 196 22.80 50.03 25.56
CA GLU A 196 24.03 50.79 25.77
C GLU A 196 23.92 52.04 24.88
N SER A 197 23.11 52.99 25.37
CA SER A 197 23.04 54.34 24.84
C SER A 197 24.23 55.05 25.44
N GLY A 198 25.25 55.24 24.60
CA GLY A 198 26.41 56.03 24.91
C GLY A 198 26.04 57.35 25.59
N ARG A 199 26.83 57.68 26.60
CA ARG A 199 27.06 59.03 27.06
C ARG A 199 28.51 59.14 27.46
#